data_AF-A0A1B8NZL9-F1
#
_entry.id   AF-A0A1B8NZL9-F1
#
_cell.length_a   1.000
_cell.length_b   1.000
_cell.length_c   1.000
_cell.angle_alpha   90.00
_cell.angle_beta   90.00
_cell.angle_gamma   90.00
#
_symmetry.space_group_name_H-M   'P 1'
#
loop_
_entity.id
_entity.type
_entity.pdbx_description
1 polymer ?
#
loop_
_entity_poly.entity_id
_entity_poly.type
_entity_poly.pdbx_seq_one_letter_code
_entity_poly.pdbx_strand_id
1 'polypeptide(L)'
;MVRFLPLNLLAPSWSVEGPFDAIFCRNVMIYFDKPTQARILERFAPLLKPDGLLFAGHSENFSYITDTFRLRGQTVYVRRT
;
A
#
# COMPACT_ATOMS: atom_id res chain seq x y z
N MET A 1 15.15 5.56 -15.63
CA MET A 1 15.03 6.93 -15.11
C MET A 1 14.18 6.89 -13.85
N VAL A 2 14.50 7.68 -12.81
CA VAL A 2 13.77 7.71 -11.52
C VAL A 2 13.30 9.14 -11.25
N ARG A 3 12.06 9.31 -10.80
CA ARG A 3 11.47 10.61 -10.45
C ARG A 3 11.15 10.65 -8.95
N PHE A 4 11.59 11.70 -8.26
CA PHE A 4 11.31 11.94 -6.85
C PHE A 4 10.25 13.03 -6.71
N LEU A 5 9.26 12.81 -5.86
CA LEU A 5 8.18 13.75 -5.58
C LEU A 5 7.84 13.71 -4.08
N PRO A 6 7.50 14.84 -3.46
CA PRO A 6 6.98 14.85 -2.10
C PRO A 6 5.57 14.23 -2.07
N LEU A 7 5.31 13.37 -1.09
CA LEU A 7 3.99 12.79 -0.86
C LEU A 7 3.78 12.54 0.63
N ASN A 8 2.71 13.09 1.19
CA ASN A 8 2.22 12.76 2.52
C ASN A 8 1.11 11.71 2.40
N LEU A 9 1.30 10.54 3.02
CA LEU A 9 0.30 9.45 3.01
C LEU A 9 -1.03 9.87 3.64
N LEU A 10 -1.02 10.86 4.53
CA LEU A 10 -2.21 11.41 5.19
C LEU A 10 -2.81 12.61 4.46
N ALA A 11 -2.19 13.09 3.38
CA ALA A 11 -2.77 14.18 2.59
C ALA A 11 -4.16 13.78 2.06
N PRO A 12 -5.13 14.72 2.00
CA PRO A 12 -6.49 14.45 1.51
C PRO A 12 -6.53 13.83 0.11
N SER A 13 -5.57 14.18 -0.74
CA SER A 13 -5.39 13.65 -2.09
C SER A 13 -3.91 13.41 -2.38
N TRP A 14 -3.63 12.57 -3.38
CA TRP A 14 -2.27 12.29 -3.86
C TRP A 14 -2.19 12.67 -5.34
N SER A 15 -1.20 13.48 -5.71
CA SER A 15 -0.92 13.84 -7.11
C SER A 15 -0.07 12.77 -7.80
N VAL A 16 -0.48 11.51 -7.65
CA VAL A 16 0.24 10.34 -8.17
C VAL A 16 -0.63 9.66 -9.22
N GLU A 17 -0.04 9.44 -10.39
CA GLU A 17 -0.70 8.79 -11.53
C GLU A 17 -0.40 7.29 -11.51
N GLY A 18 -1.43 6.49 -11.23
CA GLY A 18 -1.42 5.03 -11.38
C GLY A 18 -2.10 4.58 -12.69
N PRO A 19 -2.32 3.27 -12.89
CA PRO A 19 -2.04 2.19 -11.94
C PRO A 19 -0.60 1.66 -12.03
N PHE A 20 -0.05 1.25 -10.89
CA PHE A 20 1.27 0.68 -10.75
C PHE A 20 1.26 -0.85 -10.81
N ASP A 21 2.31 -1.41 -11.38
CA ASP A 21 2.60 -2.85 -11.31
C ASP A 21 3.05 -3.26 -9.89
N ALA A 22 3.71 -2.36 -9.17
CA ALA A 22 4.14 -2.58 -7.80
C ALA A 22 4.15 -1.30 -6.96
N ILE A 23 3.73 -1.40 -5.70
CA ILE A 23 3.89 -0.37 -4.68
C ILE A 23 4.79 -0.92 -3.57
N PHE A 24 5.82 -0.16 -3.21
CA PHE A 24 6.66 -0.45 -2.06
C PHE A 24 6.32 0.52 -0.94
N CYS A 25 5.74 0.02 0.15
CA CYS A 25 5.45 0.77 1.35
C CYS A 25 5.97 -0.04 2.54
N ARG A 26 7.28 0.02 2.76
CA ARG A 26 8.01 -0.80 3.73
C ARG A 26 8.53 0.04 4.87
N ASN A 27 8.33 -0.42 6.11
CA ASN A 27 8.86 0.19 7.33
C ASN A 27 8.34 1.61 7.61
N VAL A 28 7.14 1.93 7.13
CA VAL A 28 6.48 3.23 7.30
C VAL A 28 5.12 3.09 7.97
N MET A 29 4.39 2.01 7.71
CA MET A 29 3.05 1.80 8.25
C MET A 29 3.05 1.62 9.77
N ILE A 30 4.19 1.18 10.33
CA ILE A 30 4.42 1.05 11.79
C ILE A 30 4.26 2.35 12.58
N TYR A 31 4.30 3.51 11.93
CA TYR A 31 4.12 4.82 12.59
C TYR A 31 2.65 5.26 12.67
N PHE A 32 1.73 4.51 12.08
CA PHE A 32 0.31 4.87 12.02
C PHE A 32 -0.54 3.90 12.86
N ASP A 33 -1.65 4.40 13.39
CA ASP A 33 -2.65 3.53 14.04
C ASP A 33 -3.37 2.64 13.01
N LYS A 34 -4.04 1.58 13.49
CA LYS A 34 -4.73 0.63 12.61
C LYS A 34 -5.78 1.28 11.69
N PRO A 35 -6.64 2.22 12.17
CA PRO A 35 -7.59 2.92 11.28
C PRO A 35 -6.90 3.70 10.16
N THR A 36 -5.79 4.38 10.46
CA THR A 36 -5.01 5.13 9.48
C THR A 36 -4.34 4.20 8.48
N GLN A 37 -3.78 3.08 8.95
CA GLN A 37 -3.22 2.06 8.06
C GLN A 37 -4.27 1.51 7.09
N ALA A 38 -5.47 1.18 7.57
CA ALA A 38 -6.57 0.70 6.72
C ALA A 38 -6.93 1.70 5.62
N ARG A 39 -7.10 2.98 5.99
CA ARG A 39 -7.38 4.07 5.02
C ARG A 39 -6.29 4.23 3.96
N ILE A 40 -5.01 4.11 4.35
CA ILE A 40 -3.90 4.20 3.39
C ILE A 40 -3.96 3.01 2.41
N LEU A 41 -4.20 1.80 2.91
CA LEU A 41 -4.29 0.59 2.08
C LEU A 41 -5.48 0.67 1.11
N GLU A 42 -6.65 1.11 1.57
CA GLU A 42 -7.83 1.34 0.71
C GLU A 42 -7.51 2.30 -0.45
N ARG A 43 -6.72 3.35 -0.20
CA ARG A 43 -6.27 4.28 -1.23
C ARG A 43 -5.20 3.70 -2.16
N PHE A 44 -4.40 2.73 -1.73
CA PHE A 44 -3.46 2.02 -2.61
C PHE A 44 -4.16 1.07 -3.58
N ALA A 45 -5.26 0.45 -3.18
CA ALA A 45 -5.96 -0.54 -3.99
C ALA A 45 -6.36 -0.10 -5.42
N PRO A 46 -6.92 1.12 -5.64
CA PRO A 46 -7.20 1.61 -6.99
C PRO A 46 -5.94 2.04 -7.76
N LEU A 47 -4.83 2.32 -7.06
CA LEU A 47 -3.55 2.66 -7.69
C LEU A 47 -2.75 1.43 -8.11
N LEU A 48 -3.21 0.21 -7.79
CA LEU A 48 -2.59 -1.02 -8.26
C LEU A 48 -3.36 -1.58 -9.45
N LYS A 49 -2.60 -2.10 -10.42
CA LYS A 49 -3.16 -2.95 -11.47
C LYS A 49 -3.80 -4.21 -10.85
N PRO A 50 -4.75 -4.88 -11.53
CA PRO A 50 -5.42 -6.08 -10.99
C PRO A 50 -4.47 -7.18 -10.50
N ASP A 51 -3.32 -7.34 -11.13
CA ASP A 51 -2.26 -8.31 -10.81
C ASP A 51 -1.06 -7.69 -10.07
N GLY A 52 -1.18 -6.40 -9.69
CA GLY A 52 -0.12 -5.65 -9.06
C GLY A 52 0.22 -6.12 -7.64
N LEU A 53 1.45 -5.83 -7.21
CA LEU A 53 2.00 -6.26 -5.93
C LEU A 53 2.16 -5.10 -4.95
N LEU A 54 1.81 -5.31 -3.68
CA LEU A 54 2.14 -4.43 -2.57
C LEU A 54 3.20 -5.09 -1.69
N PHE A 55 4.35 -4.43 -1.53
CA PHE A 55 5.46 -4.90 -0.69
C PHE A 55 5.47 -4.17 0.64
N ALA A 56 5.39 -4.93 1.73
CA ALA A 56 5.49 -4.43 3.10
C ALA A 56 6.86 -4.76 3.73
N GLY A 57 7.16 -4.09 4.84
CA GLY A 57 8.30 -4.34 5.70
C GLY A 57 8.10 -5.58 6.56
N HIS A 58 9.19 -6.08 7.16
CA HIS A 58 9.19 -7.35 7.90
C HIS A 58 8.26 -7.37 9.14
N SER A 59 7.99 -6.20 9.74
CA SER A 59 7.11 -6.06 10.91
C SER A 59 5.67 -5.68 10.55
N GLU A 60 5.36 -5.56 9.26
CA GLU A 60 4.08 -5.03 8.79
C GLU A 60 3.20 -6.20 8.30
N ASN A 61 2.06 -6.40 8.95
CA ASN A 61 1.09 -7.44 8.58
C ASN A 61 -0.29 -6.83 8.31
N PHE A 62 -0.66 -6.74 7.04
CA PHE A 62 -1.91 -6.11 6.60
C PHE A 62 -3.13 -7.04 6.62
N SER A 63 -2.94 -8.35 6.82
CA SER A 63 -4.03 -9.33 6.79
C SER A 63 -5.07 -9.13 7.89
N TYR A 64 -4.72 -8.42 8.97
CA TYR A 64 -5.63 -8.12 10.08
C TYR A 64 -6.12 -6.66 10.10
N ILE A 65 -5.74 -5.88 9.08
CA ILE A 65 -6.02 -4.44 9.00
C ILE A 65 -7.12 -4.16 7.98
N THR A 66 -7.13 -4.91 6.87
CA THR A 66 -8.10 -4.72 5.80
C THR A 66 -8.31 -6.01 5.01
N ASP A 67 -9.53 -6.20 4.50
CA ASP A 67 -9.85 -7.28 3.56
C ASP A 67 -9.46 -6.94 2.11
N THR A 68 -9.05 -5.71 1.82
CA THR A 68 -8.72 -5.27 0.45
C THR A 68 -7.50 -6.00 -0.12
N PHE A 69 -6.62 -6.52 0.74
CA PHE A 69 -5.41 -7.22 0.34
C PHE A 69 -5.36 -8.65 0.90
N ARG A 70 -4.71 -9.54 0.15
CA ARG A 70 -4.36 -10.88 0.63
C ARG A 70 -2.86 -11.11 0.54
N LEU A 71 -2.29 -11.76 1.54
CA LEU A 71 -0.89 -12.15 1.55
C LEU A 71 -0.63 -13.18 0.44
N ARG A 72 0.36 -12.90 -0.42
CA ARG A 72 0.87 -13.83 -1.44
C ARG A 72 2.14 -14.56 -0.96
N GLY A 73 2.90 -13.97 -0.04
CA GLY A 73 4.07 -14.58 0.60
C GLY A 73 5.13 -13.54 0.96
N GLN A 74 6.04 -13.82 1.92
CA GLN A 74 7.18 -12.94 2.30
C GLN A 74 6.83 -11.44 2.34
N THR A 75 5.78 -11.07 3.09
CA THR A 75 5.27 -9.68 3.21
C THR A 75 4.92 -9.00 1.88
N VAL A 76 4.54 -9.78 0.87
CA VAL A 76 4.00 -9.33 -0.43
C VAL A 76 2.52 -9.64 -0.49
N TYR A 77 1.74 -8.65 -0.91
CA TYR A 77 0.29 -8.69 -0.96
C TYR A 77 -0.23 -8.45 -2.38
N VAL A 78 -1.39 -9.00 -2.68
CA VAL A 78 -2.16 -8.71 -3.90
C VAL A 78 -3.55 -8.20 -3.53
N ARG A 79 -4.14 -7.36 -4.38
CA ARG A 79 -5.51 -6.89 -4.20
C ARG A 79 -6.47 -8.09 -4.24
N ARG A 80 -7.47 -8.12 -3.34
CA ARG A 80 -8.59 -9.04 -3.47
C ARG A 80 -9.52 -8.49 -4.57
N THR A 81 -9.73 -9.28 -5.61
CA THR A 81 -10.75 -9.06 -6.64
C THR A 81 -12.13 -9.38 -6.11
#